data_AF-A0A556TNK0-F1
#
_entry.id   AF-A0A556TNK0-F1
#
_cell.length_a   1.000
_cell.length_b   1.000
_cell.length_c   1.000
_cell.angle_alpha   90.00
_cell.angle_beta   90.00
_cell.angle_gamma   90.00
#
_symmetry.space_group_name_H-M   'P 1'
#
loop_
_entity.id
_entity.type
_entity.pdbx_description
1 polymer ?
#
loop_
_entity_poly.entity_id
_entity_poly.type
_entity_poly.pdbx_seq_one_letter_code
_entity_poly.pdbx_strand_id
1 'polypeptide(L)'
;MLLIGVSFACYAPSLDSLQEQAYRSAVVIEGEVQELPANASAETYSVSVRVLDVWPTNSGGLERQQLVTVGDFSSEAPCVAVKKNHRYIFFMDPTEEPLVFRASFAPRETVEKNLKKDVERVLCEDCGAQNRVIGNEEKELCESKYCK
;
A
#
# COMPACT_ATOMS: atom_id res chain seq x y z
N MET A 1 2.73 24.15 37.10
CA MET A 1 1.92 23.29 36.22
C MET A 1 2.88 22.58 35.27
N LEU A 2 3.10 21.27 35.45
CA LEU A 2 3.87 20.49 34.49
C LEU A 2 2.98 20.30 33.25
N LEU A 3 3.36 20.90 32.12
CA LEU A 3 2.83 20.53 30.81
C LEU A 3 3.44 19.18 30.47
N ILE A 4 2.77 18.10 30.89
CA ILE A 4 3.06 16.77 30.39
C ILE A 4 2.63 16.81 28.93
N GLY A 5 3.58 17.09 28.05
CA GLY A 5 3.40 16.93 26.62
C GLY A 5 3.17 15.45 26.36
N VAL A 6 1.90 15.04 26.40
CA VAL A 6 1.44 13.80 25.80
C VAL A 6 1.70 13.95 24.31
N SER A 7 2.90 13.53 23.90
CA SER A 7 3.20 13.32 22.49
C SER A 7 2.18 12.32 22.00
N PHE A 8 1.27 12.78 21.15
CA PHE A 8 0.27 11.93 20.51
C PHE A 8 1.00 10.76 19.87
N ALA A 9 0.65 9.58 20.35
CA ALA A 9 1.28 8.34 20.01
C ALA A 9 1.18 8.11 18.50
N CYS A 10 2.32 7.89 17.84
CA CYS A 10 2.32 7.04 16.65
C CYS A 10 1.96 5.63 17.14
N TYR A 11 0.67 5.31 17.18
CA TYR A 11 0.25 3.95 17.49
C TYR A 11 0.91 3.00 16.48
N ALA A 12 1.44 1.91 17.04
CA ALA A 12 2.33 0.97 16.37
C ALA A 12 1.87 0.59 14.94
N PRO A 13 2.80 0.28 14.03
CA PRO A 13 2.47 -0.20 12.70
C PRO A 13 1.43 -1.31 12.81
N SER A 14 0.41 -1.25 11.95
CA SER A 14 -0.70 -2.22 11.91
C SER A 14 -0.20 -3.62 12.27
N LEU A 15 -0.70 -4.19 13.36
CA LEU A 15 -0.44 -5.59 13.75
C LEU A 15 -1.01 -6.58 12.74
N ASP A 16 -1.71 -6.07 11.72
CA ASP A 16 -2.23 -6.81 10.60
C ASP A 16 -1.10 -7.54 9.89
N SER A 17 -1.31 -8.84 9.71
CA SER A 17 -0.42 -9.68 8.94
C SER A 17 -0.30 -9.15 7.50
N LEU A 18 0.78 -9.49 6.80
CA LEU A 18 0.90 -9.20 5.36
C LEU A 18 -0.31 -9.71 4.57
N GLN A 19 -0.90 -10.81 5.05
CA GLN A 19 -2.13 -11.39 4.53
C GLN A 19 -3.31 -10.43 4.64
N GLU A 20 -3.59 -9.89 5.83
CA GLU A 20 -4.68 -8.93 6.01
C GLU A 20 -4.47 -7.64 5.23
N GLN A 21 -3.24 -7.13 5.19
CA GLN A 21 -2.94 -5.90 4.46
C GLN A 21 -3.19 -6.05 2.96
N ALA A 22 -2.68 -7.12 2.35
CA ALA A 22 -2.89 -7.41 0.94
C ALA A 22 -4.38 -7.69 0.64
N TYR A 23 -5.08 -8.39 1.54
CA TYR A 23 -6.49 -8.75 1.38
C TYR A 23 -7.44 -7.53 1.45
N ARG A 24 -7.19 -6.63 2.40
CA ARG A 24 -8.07 -5.48 2.67
C ARG A 24 -7.80 -4.28 1.76
N SER A 25 -6.69 -4.27 1.03
CA SER A 25 -6.35 -3.19 0.12
C SER A 25 -6.93 -3.42 -1.27
N ALA A 26 -7.59 -2.41 -1.83
CA ALA A 26 -8.03 -2.49 -3.21
C ALA A 26 -6.85 -2.49 -4.20
N VAL A 27 -5.77 -1.76 -3.88
CA VAL A 27 -4.62 -1.57 -4.75
C VAL A 27 -3.31 -1.89 -4.01
N VAL A 28 -2.45 -2.68 -4.66
CA VAL A 28 -1.12 -3.06 -4.14
C VAL A 28 -0.06 -2.83 -5.22
N ILE A 29 0.95 -2.02 -4.92
CA ILE A 29 2.03 -1.70 -5.85
C ILE A 29 3.41 -1.73 -5.18
N GLU A 30 4.43 -2.03 -5.98
CA GLU A 30 5.82 -1.72 -5.64
C GLU A 30 6.10 -0.34 -6.23
N GLY A 31 6.52 0.60 -5.40
CA GLY A 31 6.71 1.98 -5.81
C GLY A 31 7.97 2.61 -5.22
N GLU A 32 8.55 3.56 -5.94
CA GLU A 32 9.65 4.39 -5.47
C GLU A 32 9.19 5.81 -5.18
N VAL A 33 9.45 6.29 -3.97
CA VAL A 33 9.10 7.66 -3.58
C VAL A 33 9.96 8.65 -4.34
N GLN A 34 9.35 9.46 -5.20
CA GLN A 34 10.03 10.48 -5.99
C GLN A 34 10.14 11.79 -5.23
N GLU A 35 9.04 12.19 -4.58
CA GLU A 35 8.96 13.46 -3.86
C GLU A 35 8.22 13.27 -2.54
N LEU A 36 8.76 13.93 -1.51
CA LEU A 36 8.13 14.06 -0.20
C LEU A 36 7.33 15.36 -0.18
N PRO A 37 6.32 15.48 0.69
CA PRO A 37 5.53 16.71 0.80
C PRO A 37 6.46 17.90 1.07
N ALA A 38 6.36 18.93 0.23
CA ALA A 38 7.20 20.13 0.33
C ALA A 38 6.97 20.91 1.64
N ASN A 39 5.79 20.75 2.25
CA ASN A 39 5.41 21.38 3.51
C ASN A 39 4.86 20.32 4.48
N ALA A 40 5.53 20.14 5.63
CA ALA A 40 5.00 19.41 6.78
C ALA A 40 3.76 20.07 7.42
N SER A 41 3.37 21.25 6.91
CA SER A 41 2.17 22.02 7.27
C SER A 41 1.00 21.80 6.30
N ALA A 42 1.15 20.98 5.25
CA ALA A 42 -0.01 20.57 4.46
C ALA A 42 -0.96 19.81 5.39
N GLU A 43 -2.24 20.17 5.41
CA GLU A 43 -3.28 19.55 6.26
C GLU A 43 -3.44 18.04 6.03
N THR A 44 -2.71 17.50 5.04
CA THR A 44 -2.60 16.08 4.74
C THR A 44 -1.18 15.73 4.30
N TYR A 45 -0.57 14.72 4.92
CA TYR A 45 0.69 14.15 4.45
C TYR A 45 0.45 13.33 3.18
N SER A 46 1.05 13.76 2.06
CA SER A 46 0.98 13.07 0.77
C SER A 46 2.35 13.00 0.11
N VAL A 47 2.68 11.87 -0.50
CA VAL A 47 3.95 11.60 -1.20
C VAL A 47 3.70 11.28 -2.66
N SER A 48 4.67 11.62 -3.51
CA SER A 48 4.65 11.26 -4.93
C SER A 48 5.43 9.96 -5.13
N VAL A 49 4.78 8.96 -5.73
CA VAL A 49 5.30 7.60 -5.88
C VAL A 49 5.30 7.21 -7.35
N ARG A 50 6.44 6.74 -7.85
CA ARG A 50 6.55 6.13 -9.16
C ARG A 50 6.26 4.64 -9.05
N VAL A 51 5.26 4.16 -9.78
CA VAL A 51 4.94 2.74 -9.88
C VAL A 51 6.09 2.00 -10.54
N LEU A 52 6.64 0.99 -9.88
CA LEU A 52 7.67 0.11 -10.42
C LEU A 52 7.08 -1.22 -10.86
N ASP A 53 6.20 -1.79 -10.03
CA ASP A 53 5.48 -3.01 -10.35
C ASP A 53 4.07 -3.02 -9.75
N VAL A 54 3.20 -3.81 -10.35
CA VAL A 54 1.80 -3.95 -9.95
C VAL A 54 1.44 -5.41 -9.81
N TRP A 55 0.63 -5.72 -8.81
CA TRP A 55 0.01 -7.03 -8.69
C TRP A 55 -1.27 -7.03 -9.54
N PRO A 56 -1.42 -7.89 -10.55
CA PRO A 56 -2.49 -7.78 -11.54
C PRO A 56 -3.94 -7.62 -11.02
N THR A 57 -4.37 -8.43 -10.05
CA THR A 57 -5.70 -8.40 -9.41
C THR A 57 -5.93 -7.18 -8.54
N ASN A 58 -4.87 -6.62 -7.93
CA ASN A 58 -4.92 -5.40 -7.13
C ASN A 58 -4.19 -4.26 -7.85
N SER A 59 -4.21 -4.24 -9.18
CA SER A 59 -3.48 -3.23 -9.95
C SER A 59 -4.16 -1.86 -9.87
N GLY A 60 -5.47 -1.82 -9.61
CA GLY A 60 -6.25 -0.58 -9.63
C GLY A 60 -6.24 0.13 -10.98
N GLY A 61 -5.89 -0.60 -12.06
CA GLY A 61 -5.68 0.00 -13.39
C GLY A 61 -4.38 0.79 -13.54
N LEU A 62 -3.46 0.72 -12.56
CA LEU A 62 -2.17 1.39 -12.64
C LEU A 62 -1.21 0.66 -13.57
N GLU A 63 -0.44 1.46 -14.31
CA GLU A 63 0.62 0.98 -15.19
C GLU A 63 1.99 1.25 -14.58
N ARG A 64 2.99 0.47 -15.02
CA ARG A 64 4.38 0.70 -14.61
C ARG A 64 4.87 2.08 -15.06
N GLN A 65 5.77 2.66 -14.28
CA GLN A 65 6.35 4.01 -14.44
C GLN A 65 5.39 5.18 -14.22
N GLN A 66 4.10 4.92 -14.05
CA GLN A 66 3.09 5.93 -13.75
C GLN A 66 3.39 6.61 -12.41
N LEU A 67 3.12 7.92 -12.33
CA LEU A 67 3.28 8.70 -11.11
C LEU A 67 1.93 8.81 -10.41
N VAL A 68 1.90 8.49 -9.12
CA VAL A 68 0.69 8.54 -8.29
C VAL A 68 0.96 9.31 -7.01
N THR A 69 -0.09 9.90 -6.45
CA THR A 69 -0.05 10.55 -5.15
C THR A 69 -0.61 9.60 -4.11
N VAL A 70 0.17 9.30 -3.08
CA VAL A 70 -0.26 8.45 -1.96
C VAL A 70 -0.30 9.30 -0.70
N GLY A 71 -1.44 9.37 -0.03
CA GLY A 71 -1.59 10.10 1.23
C GLY A 71 -2.44 9.34 2.23
N ASP A 72 -2.26 9.61 3.52
CA ASP A 72 -3.15 9.06 4.55
C ASP A 72 -4.51 9.80 4.54
N PHE A 73 -4.53 11.04 4.04
CA PHE A 73 -5.67 11.99 4.14
C PHE A 73 -6.21 12.14 5.57
N SER A 74 -5.43 11.67 6.55
CA SER A 74 -5.64 11.82 7.96
C SER A 74 -4.90 13.06 8.44
N SER A 75 -5.49 13.73 9.45
CA SER A 75 -4.87 14.84 10.16
C SER A 75 -3.68 14.40 11.05
N GLU A 76 -3.46 13.10 11.20
CA GLU A 76 -2.37 12.53 12.00
C GLU A 76 -1.15 12.25 11.13
N ALA A 77 0.05 12.54 11.66
CA ALA A 77 1.29 12.24 10.97
C ALA A 77 1.44 10.71 10.82
N PRO A 78 1.82 10.20 9.64
CA PRO A 78 1.98 8.76 9.45
C PRO A 78 3.05 8.21 10.39
N CYS A 79 2.73 7.07 11.02
CA CYS A 79 3.59 6.42 12.00
C CYS A 79 4.92 5.91 11.38
N VAL A 80 4.94 5.72 10.06
CA VAL A 80 6.12 5.30 9.29
C VAL A 80 6.46 6.38 8.27
N ALA A 81 7.58 7.06 8.49
CA ALA A 81 8.11 8.02 7.53
C ALA A 81 8.76 7.30 6.36
N VAL A 82 8.30 7.58 5.14
CA VAL A 82 8.94 7.08 3.92
C VAL A 82 10.12 7.96 3.52
N LYS A 83 11.12 7.36 2.87
CA LYS A 83 12.33 8.04 2.39
C LYS A 83 12.23 8.29 0.89
N LYS A 84 12.71 9.45 0.45
CA LYS A 84 12.88 9.76 -0.98
C LYS A 84 13.87 8.78 -1.63
N ASN A 85 13.61 8.41 -2.88
CA ASN A 85 14.39 7.45 -3.68
C ASN A 85 14.55 6.09 -2.98
N HIS A 86 13.52 5.67 -2.25
CA HIS A 86 13.42 4.35 -1.64
C HIS A 86 12.19 3.62 -2.14
N ARG A 87 12.32 2.30 -2.19
CA ARG A 87 11.30 1.38 -2.68
C ARG A 87 10.50 0.81 -1.54
N TYR A 88 9.18 0.84 -1.70
CA TYR A 88 8.23 0.31 -0.75
C TYR A 88 7.13 -0.46 -1.48
N ILE A 89 6.47 -1.36 -0.76
CA ILE A 89 5.16 -1.88 -1.15
C ILE A 89 4.11 -1.00 -0.50
N PHE A 90 3.22 -0.46 -1.32
CA PHE A 90 2.10 0.37 -0.90
C PHE A 90 0.80 -0.44 -0.96
N PHE A 91 0.02 -0.31 0.11
CA PHE A 91 -1.27 -0.95 0.33
C PHE A 91 -2.30 0.16 0.48
N MET A 92 -3.17 0.32 -0.52
CA MET A 92 -3.95 1.55 -0.68
C MET A 92 -5.31 1.32 -1.31
N ASP A 93 -6.18 2.31 -1.14
CA ASP A 93 -7.51 2.37 -1.73
C ASP A 93 -7.62 3.57 -2.70
N PRO A 94 -8.37 3.44 -3.80
CA PRO A 94 -8.61 4.55 -4.72
C PRO A 94 -9.41 5.65 -4.04
N THR A 95 -9.16 6.91 -4.42
CA THR A 95 -10.02 8.04 -4.04
C THR A 95 -10.93 8.44 -5.21
N GLU A 96 -11.73 9.49 -5.02
CA GLU A 96 -12.51 10.09 -6.11
C GLU A 96 -11.62 10.78 -7.15
N GLU A 97 -10.39 11.14 -6.78
CA GLU A 97 -9.44 11.79 -7.66
C GLU A 97 -8.57 10.75 -8.40
N PRO A 98 -8.39 10.89 -9.72
CA PRO A 98 -7.58 9.95 -10.48
C PRO A 98 -6.11 10.03 -10.07
N LEU A 99 -5.47 8.87 -9.94
CA LEU A 99 -4.05 8.73 -9.55
C LEU A 99 -3.72 9.21 -8.14
N VAL A 100 -4.76 9.44 -7.35
CA VAL A 100 -4.67 9.78 -5.94
C VAL A 100 -5.19 8.59 -5.15
N PHE A 101 -4.37 8.09 -4.24
CA PHE A 101 -4.68 6.90 -3.46
C PHE A 101 -4.51 7.18 -1.98
N ARG A 102 -5.44 6.63 -1.21
CA ARG A 102 -5.39 6.67 0.24
C ARG A 102 -4.59 5.48 0.76
N ALA A 103 -3.56 5.72 1.55
CA ALA A 103 -2.85 4.65 2.23
C ALA A 103 -3.79 3.92 3.21
N SER A 104 -4.02 2.63 2.99
CA SER A 104 -4.85 1.80 3.87
C SER A 104 -4.00 1.22 5.01
N PHE A 105 -2.71 0.98 4.74
CA PHE A 105 -1.73 0.46 5.70
C PHE A 105 -0.36 1.14 5.51
N ALA A 106 0.51 0.99 6.51
CA ALA A 106 1.87 1.50 6.46
C ALA A 106 2.67 0.84 5.32
N PRO A 107 3.41 1.62 4.50
CA PRO A 107 4.26 1.07 3.45
C PRO A 107 5.35 0.16 4.02
N ARG A 108 5.66 -0.94 3.31
CA ARG A 108 6.71 -1.89 3.72
C ARG A 108 7.96 -1.74 2.86
N GLU A 109 9.14 -1.63 3.48
CA GLU A 109 10.42 -1.53 2.76
C GLU A 109 10.71 -2.82 1.97
N THR A 110 11.08 -2.69 0.69
CA THR A 110 11.38 -3.85 -0.17
C THR A 110 12.79 -4.42 0.02
N VAL A 111 13.53 -3.96 1.05
CA VAL A 111 14.89 -4.43 1.37
C VAL A 111 14.87 -5.90 1.81
N GLU A 112 13.72 -6.37 2.29
CA GLU A 112 13.46 -7.77 2.60
C GLU A 112 13.40 -8.60 1.32
N LYS A 113 14.40 -9.47 1.12
CA LYS A 113 14.64 -10.23 -0.13
C LYS A 113 13.47 -11.12 -0.61
N ASN A 114 12.43 -11.32 0.21
CA ASN A 114 11.29 -12.17 -0.12
C ASN A 114 9.93 -11.46 -0.08
N LEU A 115 9.87 -10.18 0.32
CA LEU A 115 8.59 -9.52 0.59
C LEU A 115 7.65 -9.53 -0.63
N LYS A 116 8.18 -9.32 -1.83
CA LYS A 116 7.41 -9.41 -3.07
C LYS A 116 6.80 -10.80 -3.27
N LYS A 117 7.60 -11.85 -3.09
CA LYS A 117 7.15 -13.24 -3.18
C LYS A 117 6.16 -13.61 -2.08
N ASP A 118 6.33 -13.03 -0.90
CA ASP A 118 5.43 -13.24 0.23
C ASP A 118 4.05 -12.61 -0.05
N VAL A 119 4.01 -11.42 -0.66
CA VAL A 119 2.76 -10.80 -1.15
C VAL A 119 2.13 -11.65 -2.26
N GLU A 120 2.91 -12.11 -3.24
CA GLU A 120 2.43 -13.00 -4.30
C GLU A 120 1.83 -14.30 -3.72
N ARG A 121 2.51 -14.94 -2.76
CA ARG A 121 2.03 -16.15 -2.09
C ARG A 121 0.73 -15.91 -1.33
N VAL A 122 0.65 -14.82 -0.59
CA VAL A 122 -0.56 -14.42 0.14
C VAL A 122 -1.75 -14.23 -0.80
N LEU A 123 -1.54 -13.51 -1.91
CA LEU A 123 -2.59 -13.26 -2.90
C LEU A 123 -2.99 -14.56 -3.62
N CYS A 124 -2.05 -15.48 -3.84
CA CYS A 124 -2.32 -16.82 -4.35
C CYS A 124 -3.15 -17.68 -3.40
N GLU A 125 -2.78 -17.75 -2.11
CA GLU A 125 -3.53 -18.52 -1.09
C GLU A 125 -4.98 -18.03 -1.01
N ASP A 126 -5.21 -16.72 -1.16
CA ASP A 126 -6.55 -16.14 -1.21
C ASP A 126 -7.34 -16.56 -2.46
N CYS A 127 -6.71 -16.73 -3.63
CA CYS A 127 -7.39 -17.29 -4.82
C CYS A 127 -8.04 -18.65 -4.49
N GLY A 128 -7.40 -19.46 -3.62
CA GLY A 128 -7.90 -20.75 -3.17
C GLY A 128 -8.97 -20.69 -2.07
N ALA A 129 -8.96 -19.63 -1.25
CA ALA A 129 -9.78 -19.51 -0.03
C ALA A 129 -11.11 -18.73 -0.21
N GLN A 130 -11.35 -18.09 -1.36
CA GLN A 130 -12.37 -17.04 -1.45
C GLN A 130 -13.82 -17.47 -1.15
N ASN A 131 -14.31 -16.89 -0.06
CA ASN A 131 -15.68 -16.53 0.31
C ASN A 131 -16.13 -15.21 -0.39
N ARG A 132 -15.37 -14.70 -1.38
CA ARG A 132 -15.87 -13.77 -2.39
C ARG A 132 -16.44 -14.61 -3.52
N VAL A 133 -17.66 -14.31 -3.97
CA VAL A 133 -18.23 -14.91 -5.17
C VAL A 133 -17.53 -14.30 -6.39
N ILE A 134 -16.25 -14.59 -6.58
CA ILE A 134 -15.57 -14.38 -7.86
C ILE A 134 -15.96 -15.52 -8.78
N GLY A 135 -16.21 -15.20 -10.05
CA GLY A 135 -16.51 -16.23 -11.04
C GLY A 135 -15.36 -17.23 -11.15
N ASN A 136 -15.65 -18.48 -11.51
CA ASN A 136 -14.61 -19.50 -11.73
C ASN A 136 -13.50 -19.02 -12.71
N GLU A 137 -13.87 -18.16 -13.65
CA GLU A 137 -12.96 -17.53 -14.63
C GLU A 137 -12.01 -16.51 -13.98
N GLU A 138 -12.48 -15.72 -13.01
CA GLU A 138 -11.64 -14.81 -12.23
C GLU A 138 -10.72 -15.57 -11.28
N LYS A 139 -11.16 -16.70 -10.73
CA LYS A 139 -10.33 -17.58 -9.90
C LYS A 139 -9.18 -18.19 -10.70
N GLU A 140 -9.46 -18.73 -11.89
CA GLU A 140 -8.43 -19.30 -12.76
C GLU A 140 -7.42 -18.24 -13.22
N LEU A 141 -7.91 -17.02 -13.50
CA LEU A 141 -7.05 -15.87 -13.82
C LEU A 141 -6.16 -15.47 -12.63
N CYS A 142 -6.71 -15.46 -11.41
CA CYS A 142 -5.98 -15.18 -10.16
C CYS A 142 -4.86 -16.22 -9.93
N GLU A 143 -5.20 -17.51 -9.95
CA GLU A 143 -4.24 -18.59 -9.75
C GLU A 143 -3.13 -18.58 -10.83
N SER A 144 -3.49 -18.38 -12.10
CA SER A 144 -2.52 -18.34 -13.20
C SER A 144 -1.49 -17.21 -13.10
N LYS A 145 -1.82 -16.14 -12.36
CA LYS A 145 -1.02 -14.93 -12.20
C LYS A 145 -0.19 -14.93 -10.91
N TYR A 146 -0.64 -15.57 -9.84
CA TYR A 146 0.02 -15.51 -8.52
C TYR A 146 0.55 -16.84 -7.99
N CYS A 147 0.06 -17.98 -8.49
CA CYS A 147 0.36 -19.31 -7.93
C CYS A 147 1.41 -20.10 -8.73
N LYS A 148 2.31 -19.42 -9.45
CA LYS A 148 3.35 -20.05 -10.29
C LYS A 148 4.72 -20.12 -9.63
#